data_AF-A0A7W4H4K3-F1
#
_entry.id   AF-A0A7W4H4K3-F1
#
_cell.length_a   1.000
_cell.length_b   1.000
_cell.length_c   1.000
_cell.angle_alpha   90.00
_cell.angle_beta   90.00
_cell.angle_gamma   90.00
#
_symmetry.space_group_name_H-M   'P 1'
#
loop_
_entity.id
_entity.type
_entity.pdbx_description
1 polymer ?
#
loop_
_entity_poly.entity_id
_entity_poly.type
_entity_poly.pdbx_seq_one_letter_code
_entity_poly.pdbx_strand_id
1 'polypeptide(L)'
;MFRPLPFFIGLRYTRAKRRNLFVSFISLTSIIGLALGVLVMIVVLSVMNGFDREMRDRVLGMVPHATLESGQPLPDWQRIATQVAENPQVLATAPFTQMQGLLTNKGQVQKVLINAIDPREEHKVSIIGNFFLKDQGSLAALKPGEFGITIGDLAAKKLGLALGDKVTFVAPEVAVTPAGMFPRMKRFTVVGIFHVGAGEIDGHVAMAHVQDAGRLLRLKPGEVQGIRLKLRDLFEAPRVAWELSQSLREENFYARDWTATHGNLYQAIRMEKAMIGLLLLLIVAVAAFNIVSTLVMVVTDKQSDIAILRTLGATPRQIMLTFMVQGTVIGVVGTLVGGVLGVLAALNVSAAIKWLEGVLGMQFLNAEVYFIDYLPSQVQVEDVVLVCAAALLLSFFATLYPARRAARTQPAEALRYE
;
A
#
# COMPACT_ATOMS: atom_id res chain seq x y z
N MET A 1 -32.47 33.27 29.86
CA MET A 1 -32.40 32.01 30.63
C MET A 1 -31.71 30.97 29.75
N PHE A 2 -30.46 30.58 30.06
CA PHE A 2 -29.66 29.73 29.15
C PHE A 2 -30.25 28.32 29.09
N ARG A 3 -30.88 27.98 27.96
CA ARG A 3 -31.38 26.63 27.67
C ARG A 3 -30.63 26.09 26.44
N PRO A 4 -30.04 24.89 26.51
CA PRO A 4 -30.03 23.96 27.64
C PRO A 4 -28.91 24.23 28.68
N LEU A 5 -29.25 24.18 29.98
CA LEU A 5 -28.33 24.40 31.11
C LEU A 5 -27.05 23.53 31.07
N PRO A 6 -27.11 22.22 30.74
CA PRO A 6 -25.91 21.38 30.68
C PRO A 6 -24.88 21.84 29.64
N PHE A 7 -25.33 22.44 28.54
CA PHE A 7 -24.42 22.94 27.50
C PHE A 7 -23.65 24.17 27.97
N PHE A 8 -24.35 25.11 28.63
CA PHE A 8 -23.73 26.31 29.19
C PHE A 8 -22.69 25.98 30.27
N ILE A 9 -23.02 25.05 31.18
CA ILE A 9 -22.10 24.64 32.25
C ILE A 9 -20.92 23.86 31.67
N GLY A 10 -21.18 22.89 30.77
CA GLY A 10 -20.15 22.05 30.17
C GLY A 10 -19.10 22.88 29.41
N LEU A 11 -19.53 23.84 28.58
CA LEU A 11 -18.63 24.72 27.84
C LEU A 11 -17.81 25.64 28.77
N ARG A 12 -18.40 26.06 29.89
CA ARG A 12 -17.71 26.89 30.88
C ARG A 12 -16.65 26.10 31.64
N TYR A 13 -16.87 24.81 31.91
CA TYR A 13 -15.90 23.94 32.56
C TYR A 13 -14.69 23.65 31.66
N THR A 14 -14.84 23.70 30.33
CA THR A 14 -13.72 23.59 29.40
C THR A 14 -12.88 24.86 29.29
N ARG A 15 -13.42 26.03 29.68
CA ARG A 15 -12.78 27.33 29.42
C ARG A 15 -11.81 27.72 30.54
N ALA A 16 -10.55 27.99 30.18
CA ALA A 16 -9.51 28.43 31.08
C ALA A 16 -9.87 29.76 31.78
N LYS A 17 -10.21 29.72 33.07
CA LYS A 17 -10.29 30.93 33.92
C LYS A 17 -9.21 30.86 35.00
N ARG A 18 -8.48 31.98 35.18
CA ARG A 18 -7.33 32.18 36.08
C ARG A 18 -7.50 31.70 37.55
N ARG A 19 -8.72 31.37 37.99
CA ARG A 19 -9.00 30.93 39.38
C ARG A 19 -8.86 29.42 39.60
N ASN A 20 -8.98 28.58 38.56
CA ASN A 20 -8.85 27.11 38.62
C ASN A 20 -7.84 26.61 37.58
N LEU A 21 -6.54 26.81 37.83
CA LEU A 21 -5.45 26.41 36.91
C LEU A 21 -5.41 24.88 36.66
N PHE A 22 -5.78 24.08 37.66
CA PHE A 22 -5.69 22.61 37.61
C PHE A 22 -6.64 21.98 36.57
N VAL A 23 -7.92 22.34 36.60
CA VAL A 23 -8.94 21.82 35.65
C VAL A 23 -8.65 22.25 34.21
N SER A 24 -8.15 23.47 34.03
CA SER A 24 -7.77 23.98 32.72
C SER A 24 -6.53 23.27 32.17
N PHE A 25 -5.56 22.94 33.03
CA PHE A 25 -4.36 22.20 32.64
C PHE A 25 -4.73 20.77 32.19
N ILE A 26 -5.57 20.08 32.96
CA ILE A 26 -6.05 18.74 32.64
C ILE A 26 -6.83 18.70 31.30
N SER A 27 -7.70 19.69 31.08
CA SER A 27 -8.43 19.78 29.80
C SER A 27 -7.48 20.02 28.62
N LEU A 28 -6.44 20.86 28.82
CA LEU A 28 -5.42 21.13 27.80
C LEU A 28 -4.59 19.87 27.48
N THR A 29 -4.11 19.14 28.50
CA THR A 29 -3.31 17.93 28.28
C THR A 29 -4.09 16.84 27.55
N SER A 30 -5.40 16.71 27.80
CA SER A 30 -6.23 15.78 27.02
C SER A 30 -6.52 16.24 25.60
N ILE A 31 -6.70 17.54 25.35
CA ILE A 31 -6.80 18.08 23.99
C ILE A 31 -5.51 17.78 23.22
N ILE A 32 -4.34 18.01 23.83
CA ILE A 32 -3.03 17.71 23.23
C ILE A 32 -2.87 16.21 22.98
N GLY A 33 -3.21 15.36 23.96
CA GLY A 33 -3.12 13.91 23.81
C GLY A 33 -3.98 13.37 22.68
N LEU A 34 -5.23 13.82 22.59
CA LEU A 34 -6.13 13.44 21.50
C LEU A 34 -5.66 14.01 20.15
N ALA A 35 -5.25 15.27 20.11
CA ALA A 35 -4.74 15.91 18.90
C ALA A 35 -3.50 15.19 18.36
N LEU A 36 -2.57 14.80 19.25
CA LEU A 36 -1.38 14.05 18.89
C LEU A 36 -1.74 12.65 18.37
N GLY A 37 -2.69 11.95 19.00
CA GLY A 37 -3.18 10.66 18.52
C GLY A 37 -3.75 10.73 17.11
N VAL A 38 -4.65 11.69 16.86
CA VAL A 38 -5.26 11.93 15.53
C VAL A 38 -4.21 12.34 14.50
N LEU A 39 -3.29 13.24 14.87
CA LEU A 39 -2.19 13.68 14.02
C LEU A 39 -1.33 12.49 13.57
N VAL A 40 -0.87 11.67 14.53
CA VAL A 40 -0.01 10.52 14.23
C VAL A 40 -0.73 9.50 13.36
N MET A 41 -2.01 9.21 13.64
CA MET A 41 -2.80 8.29 12.82
C MET A 41 -2.90 8.77 11.36
N ILE A 42 -3.19 10.06 11.12
CA ILE A 42 -3.28 10.61 9.76
C ILE A 42 -1.93 10.52 9.05
N VAL A 43 -0.83 10.85 9.73
CA VAL A 43 0.52 10.77 9.14
C VAL A 43 0.86 9.33 8.76
N VAL A 44 0.65 8.38 9.68
CA VAL A 44 0.96 6.95 9.43
C VAL A 44 0.15 6.41 8.27
N LEU A 45 -1.17 6.66 8.22
CA LEU A 45 -2.00 6.21 7.10
C LEU A 45 -1.60 6.87 5.77
N SER A 46 -1.27 8.17 5.79
CA SER A 46 -0.85 8.88 4.58
C SER A 46 0.47 8.36 4.03
N VAL A 47 1.45 8.07 4.90
CA VAL A 47 2.71 7.44 4.49
C VAL A 47 2.45 6.05 3.90
N MET A 48 1.56 5.27 4.51
CA MET A 48 1.20 3.95 3.99
C MET A 48 0.53 4.01 2.63
N ASN A 49 -0.39 4.94 2.42
CA ASN A 49 -1.00 5.16 1.11
C ASN A 49 0.04 5.55 0.06
N GLY A 50 0.99 6.41 0.44
CA GLY A 50 2.11 6.78 -0.42
C GLY A 50 2.99 5.59 -0.77
N PHE A 51 3.32 4.76 0.21
CA PHE A 51 4.11 3.55 0.01
C PHE A 51 3.38 2.53 -0.87
N ASP A 52 2.11 2.24 -0.58
CA ASP A 52 1.26 1.36 -1.38
C ASP A 52 1.20 1.82 -2.85
N ARG A 53 1.09 3.14 -3.08
CA ARG A 53 1.11 3.72 -4.43
C ARG A 53 2.46 3.50 -5.12
N GLU A 54 3.56 3.83 -4.46
CA GLU A 54 4.89 3.67 -5.08
C GLU A 54 5.23 2.19 -5.32
N MET A 55 4.83 1.29 -4.42
CA MET A 55 4.95 -0.15 -4.65
C MET A 55 4.17 -0.59 -5.89
N ARG A 56 2.93 -0.12 -6.04
CA ARG A 56 2.09 -0.43 -7.19
C ARG A 56 2.66 0.13 -8.49
N ASP A 57 3.08 1.40 -8.49
CA ASP A 57 3.48 2.12 -9.68
C ASP A 57 4.91 1.77 -10.12
N ARG A 58 5.84 1.51 -9.18
CA ARG A 58 7.26 1.29 -9.49
C ARG A 58 7.75 -0.14 -9.37
N VAL A 59 7.21 -0.95 -8.48
CA VAL A 59 7.71 -2.33 -8.30
C VAL A 59 6.82 -3.30 -9.07
N LEU A 60 5.51 -3.15 -8.92
CA LEU A 60 4.54 -4.12 -9.40
C LEU A 60 3.94 -3.75 -10.77
N GLY A 61 4.15 -2.53 -11.26
CA GLY A 61 3.69 -2.11 -12.60
C GLY A 61 4.37 -2.85 -13.76
N MET A 62 5.50 -3.53 -13.51
CA MET A 62 6.24 -4.31 -14.50
C MET A 62 6.00 -5.81 -14.42
N VAL A 63 5.44 -6.27 -13.30
CA VAL A 63 5.09 -7.67 -13.09
C VAL A 63 3.63 -7.84 -13.49
N PRO A 64 3.26 -8.92 -14.22
CA PRO A 64 1.85 -9.20 -14.46
C PRO A 64 1.10 -9.34 -13.12
N HIS A 65 -0.06 -8.69 -12.99
CA HIS A 65 -0.85 -8.80 -11.76
C HIS A 65 -1.28 -10.26 -11.54
N ALA A 66 -1.72 -10.90 -12.63
CA ALA A 66 -1.98 -12.33 -12.67
C ALA A 66 -1.72 -12.89 -14.07
N THR A 67 -1.53 -14.20 -14.15
CA THR A 67 -1.51 -14.99 -15.39
C THR A 67 -2.55 -16.09 -15.33
N LEU A 68 -3.21 -16.34 -16.46
CA LEU A 68 -3.97 -17.55 -16.69
C LEU A 68 -3.18 -18.40 -17.66
N GLU A 69 -2.75 -19.56 -17.19
CA GLU A 69 -1.90 -20.50 -17.92
C GLU A 69 -2.66 -21.80 -18.14
N SER A 70 -2.39 -22.48 -19.25
CA SER A 70 -2.88 -23.82 -19.50
C SER A 70 -1.71 -24.80 -19.58
N GLY A 71 -1.96 -26.06 -19.24
CA GLY A 71 -0.97 -27.13 -19.44
C GLY A 71 -0.71 -27.44 -20.91
N GLN A 72 -1.60 -26.99 -21.81
CA GLN A 72 -1.48 -27.11 -23.26
C GLN A 72 -1.32 -25.70 -23.87
N PRO A 73 -0.59 -25.55 -24.99
CA PRO A 73 -0.55 -24.27 -25.72
C PRO A 73 -1.96 -23.82 -26.13
N LEU A 74 -2.23 -22.53 -25.94
CA LEU A 74 -3.52 -21.89 -26.21
C LEU A 74 -3.58 -21.41 -27.66
N PRO A 75 -4.42 -22.01 -28.53
CA PRO A 75 -4.47 -21.65 -29.94
C PRO A 75 -5.15 -20.32 -30.23
N ASP A 76 -6.10 -19.89 -29.38
CA ASP A 76 -6.84 -18.64 -29.52
C ASP A 76 -6.92 -17.92 -28.18
N TRP A 77 -5.88 -17.15 -27.88
CA TRP A 77 -5.81 -16.37 -26.65
C TRP A 77 -6.79 -15.19 -26.68
N GLN A 78 -7.16 -14.69 -27.87
CA GLN A 78 -8.06 -13.55 -28.04
C GLN A 78 -9.49 -13.88 -27.59
N ARG A 79 -9.96 -15.10 -27.85
CA ARG A 79 -11.25 -15.56 -27.30
C ARG A 79 -11.26 -15.52 -25.78
N ILE A 80 -10.20 -16.03 -25.14
CA ILE A 80 -10.07 -16.03 -23.67
C ILE A 80 -9.94 -14.60 -23.13
N ALA A 81 -9.17 -13.75 -23.79
CA ALA A 81 -9.06 -12.34 -23.44
C ALA A 81 -10.44 -11.65 -23.45
N THR A 82 -11.28 -11.96 -24.43
CA THR A 82 -12.64 -11.40 -24.53
C THR A 82 -13.54 -11.87 -23.39
N GLN A 83 -13.50 -13.16 -23.05
CA GLN A 83 -14.27 -13.72 -21.92
C GLN A 83 -13.81 -13.14 -20.59
N VAL A 84 -12.50 -13.03 -20.38
CA VAL A 84 -11.93 -12.51 -19.13
C VAL A 84 -12.18 -11.00 -18.97
N ALA A 85 -12.26 -10.26 -20.08
CA ALA A 85 -12.62 -8.84 -20.09
C ALA A 85 -14.07 -8.56 -19.64
N GLU A 86 -14.95 -9.56 -19.57
CA GLU A 86 -16.29 -9.41 -19.01
C GLU A 86 -16.26 -9.14 -17.49
N ASN A 87 -15.18 -9.53 -16.81
CA ASN A 87 -15.01 -9.25 -15.40
C ASN A 87 -14.60 -7.77 -15.21
N PRO A 88 -15.36 -6.96 -14.45
CA PRO A 88 -15.09 -5.53 -14.29
C PRO A 88 -13.77 -5.22 -13.56
N GLN A 89 -13.14 -6.22 -12.92
CA GLN A 89 -11.83 -6.07 -12.28
C GLN A 89 -10.68 -6.16 -13.29
N VAL A 90 -10.90 -6.71 -14.49
CA VAL A 90 -9.87 -6.84 -15.53
C VAL A 90 -9.86 -5.56 -16.37
N LEU A 91 -8.70 -4.89 -16.41
CA LEU A 91 -8.49 -3.67 -17.19
C LEU A 91 -7.89 -3.95 -18.57
N ALA A 92 -7.02 -4.95 -18.66
CA ALA A 92 -6.36 -5.33 -19.91
C ALA A 92 -5.80 -6.75 -19.84
N THR A 93 -5.54 -7.32 -21.01
CA THR A 93 -4.91 -8.63 -21.17
C THR A 93 -3.84 -8.59 -22.25
N ALA A 94 -2.83 -9.44 -22.15
CA ALA A 94 -1.83 -9.62 -23.22
C ALA A 94 -1.36 -11.08 -23.31
N PRO A 95 -1.02 -11.59 -24.50
CA PRO A 95 -0.48 -12.93 -24.64
C PRO A 95 0.95 -13.00 -24.13
N PHE A 96 1.35 -14.14 -23.57
CA PHE A 96 2.74 -14.37 -23.24
C PHE A 96 3.17 -15.84 -23.40
N THR A 97 4.47 -15.99 -23.61
CA THR A 97 5.16 -17.29 -23.63
C THR A 97 6.48 -17.14 -22.90
N GLN A 98 6.76 -18.03 -21.96
CA GLN A 98 7.92 -17.93 -21.08
C GLN A 98 8.96 -18.99 -21.44
N MET A 99 10.23 -18.59 -21.48
CA MET A 99 11.37 -19.48 -21.70
C MET A 99 12.44 -19.21 -20.65
N GLN A 100 13.01 -20.28 -20.08
CA GLN A 100 14.10 -20.19 -19.11
C GLN A 100 15.35 -20.80 -19.72
N GLY A 101 16.51 -20.20 -19.48
CA GLY A 101 17.78 -20.71 -20.00
C GLY A 101 18.96 -19.82 -19.66
N LEU A 102 20.00 -19.91 -20.49
CA LEU A 102 21.23 -19.14 -20.33
C LEU A 102 21.44 -18.24 -21.54
N LEU A 103 21.86 -17.00 -21.31
CA LEU A 103 22.46 -16.15 -22.34
C LEU A 103 23.97 -16.29 -22.28
N THR A 104 24.60 -16.45 -23.44
CA THR A 104 26.04 -16.57 -23.57
C THR A 104 26.60 -15.61 -24.61
N ASN A 105 27.70 -14.95 -24.27
CA ASN A 105 28.47 -14.09 -25.16
C ASN A 105 29.96 -14.11 -24.76
N LYS A 106 30.86 -14.42 -25.69
CA LYS A 106 32.34 -14.40 -25.48
C LYS A 106 32.81 -15.08 -24.16
N GLY A 107 32.20 -16.21 -23.80
CA GLY A 107 32.54 -16.97 -22.59
C GLY A 107 31.87 -16.47 -21.30
N GLN A 108 31.19 -15.32 -21.32
CA GLN A 108 30.31 -14.88 -20.24
C GLN A 108 28.95 -15.58 -20.33
N VAL A 109 28.40 -15.93 -19.17
CA VAL A 109 27.13 -16.67 -19.05
C VAL A 109 26.26 -16.00 -18.01
N GLN A 110 24.98 -15.78 -18.33
CA GLN A 110 24.00 -15.21 -17.41
C GLN A 110 22.71 -16.02 -17.49
N LYS A 111 22.15 -16.42 -16.34
CA LYS A 111 20.81 -17.02 -16.30
C LYS A 111 19.78 -16.00 -16.76
N VAL A 112 18.81 -16.42 -17.55
CA VAL A 112 17.78 -15.53 -18.07
C VAL A 112 16.40 -16.17 -18.02
N LEU A 113 15.42 -15.33 -17.73
CA LEU A 113 14.02 -15.57 -17.97
C LEU A 113 13.57 -14.70 -19.15
N ILE A 114 13.31 -15.34 -20.30
CA ILE A 114 12.79 -14.65 -21.48
C ILE A 114 11.25 -14.67 -21.42
N ASN A 115 10.68 -13.48 -21.25
CA ASN A 115 9.27 -13.22 -21.36
C ASN A 115 8.95 -12.81 -22.81
N ALA A 116 8.41 -13.74 -23.59
CA ALA A 116 8.03 -13.46 -24.95
C ALA A 116 6.62 -12.86 -24.99
N ILE A 117 6.51 -11.69 -25.64
CA ILE A 117 5.36 -10.79 -25.56
C ILE A 117 4.94 -10.32 -26.96
N ASP A 118 3.73 -9.79 -27.08
CA ASP A 118 3.35 -8.95 -28.22
C ASP A 118 3.50 -7.47 -27.82
N PRO A 119 4.45 -6.71 -28.42
CA PRO A 119 4.68 -5.31 -28.06
C PRO A 119 3.44 -4.42 -28.19
N ARG A 120 2.48 -4.78 -29.06
CA ARG A 120 1.23 -4.03 -29.26
C ARG A 120 0.24 -4.24 -28.13
N GLU A 121 0.32 -5.33 -27.40
CA GLU A 121 -0.58 -5.64 -26.30
C GLU A 121 0.09 -5.43 -24.93
N GLU A 122 1.41 -5.62 -24.86
CA GLU A 122 2.16 -5.57 -23.59
C GLU A 122 2.07 -4.20 -22.91
N HIS A 123 2.06 -3.09 -23.67
CA HIS A 123 1.97 -1.74 -23.09
C HIS A 123 0.66 -1.51 -22.30
N LYS A 124 -0.38 -2.32 -22.54
CA LYS A 124 -1.64 -2.26 -21.80
C LYS A 124 -1.48 -2.88 -20.41
N VAL A 125 -0.64 -3.91 -20.27
CA VAL A 125 -0.48 -4.69 -19.04
C VAL A 125 0.80 -4.39 -18.26
N SER A 126 1.83 -3.83 -18.89
CA SER A 126 3.15 -3.55 -18.28
C SER A 126 3.66 -2.16 -18.67
N ILE A 127 4.32 -1.50 -17.72
CA ILE A 127 4.95 -0.18 -17.93
C ILE A 127 6.42 -0.27 -18.37
N ILE A 128 6.97 -1.49 -18.56
CA ILE A 128 8.41 -1.70 -18.82
C ILE A 128 8.93 -0.96 -20.06
N GLY A 129 8.05 -0.65 -21.03
CA GLY A 129 8.37 0.16 -22.20
C GLY A 129 8.89 1.56 -21.87
N ASN A 130 8.56 2.11 -20.70
CA ASN A 130 8.98 3.45 -20.25
C ASN A 130 10.39 3.48 -19.63
N PHE A 131 11.00 2.31 -19.40
CA PHE A 131 12.28 2.17 -18.70
C PHE A 131 13.46 1.86 -19.64
N PHE A 132 13.25 1.98 -20.95
CA PHE A 132 14.35 1.84 -21.91
C PHE A 132 15.32 3.01 -21.76
N LEU A 133 16.62 2.70 -21.73
CA LEU A 133 17.66 3.72 -21.70
C LEU A 133 17.58 4.56 -22.98
N LYS A 134 17.80 5.87 -22.83
CA LYS A 134 17.73 6.80 -23.97
C LYS A 134 18.70 6.34 -25.08
N ASP A 135 18.20 6.31 -26.31
CA ASP A 135 18.92 5.88 -27.52
C ASP A 135 19.44 4.42 -27.50
N GLN A 136 18.94 3.58 -26.57
CA GLN A 136 19.27 2.16 -26.46
C GLN A 136 18.10 1.26 -26.88
N GLY A 137 17.40 1.63 -27.96
CA GLY A 137 16.31 0.83 -28.53
C GLY A 137 14.97 0.96 -27.79
N SER A 138 14.04 0.05 -28.07
CA SER A 138 12.70 0.06 -27.48
C SER A 138 12.00 -1.29 -27.57
N LEU A 139 10.92 -1.46 -26.80
CA LEU A 139 10.07 -2.66 -26.87
C LEU A 139 9.46 -2.87 -28.27
N ALA A 140 9.16 -1.80 -28.99
CA ALA A 140 8.59 -1.84 -30.34
C ALA A 140 9.56 -2.38 -31.41
N ALA A 141 10.86 -2.47 -31.10
CA ALA A 141 11.85 -3.06 -31.98
C ALA A 141 11.77 -4.60 -32.03
N LEU A 142 11.03 -5.23 -31.12
CA LEU A 142 10.74 -6.67 -31.15
C LEU A 142 9.77 -6.97 -32.30
N LYS A 143 10.30 -7.51 -33.40
CA LYS A 143 9.52 -7.87 -34.59
C LYS A 143 9.44 -9.38 -34.78
N PRO A 144 8.31 -9.89 -35.29
CA PRO A 144 8.12 -11.31 -35.52
C PRO A 144 9.14 -11.85 -36.54
N GLY A 145 9.85 -12.91 -36.17
CA GLY A 145 10.78 -13.64 -37.01
C GLY A 145 12.20 -13.08 -37.06
N GLU A 146 12.44 -11.91 -36.47
CA GLU A 146 13.76 -11.27 -36.46
C GLU A 146 14.66 -11.79 -35.33
N PHE A 147 14.09 -12.52 -34.35
CA PHE A 147 14.81 -12.98 -33.15
C PHE A 147 15.50 -11.82 -32.43
N GLY A 148 14.76 -10.72 -32.24
CA GLY A 148 15.17 -9.61 -31.39
C GLY A 148 15.02 -9.97 -29.91
N ILE A 149 15.92 -9.46 -29.08
CA ILE A 149 15.85 -9.55 -27.62
C ILE A 149 16.09 -8.19 -26.98
N THR A 150 15.32 -7.86 -25.96
CA THR A 150 15.62 -6.73 -25.07
C THR A 150 16.09 -7.25 -23.73
N ILE A 151 17.13 -6.66 -23.16
CA ILE A 151 17.77 -7.13 -21.93
C ILE A 151 17.94 -5.99 -20.92
N GLY A 152 18.00 -6.32 -19.63
CA GLY A 152 18.33 -5.34 -18.61
C GLY A 152 19.79 -4.88 -18.66
N ASP A 153 20.08 -3.68 -18.16
CA ASP A 153 21.40 -3.06 -18.25
C ASP A 153 22.48 -3.84 -17.47
N LEU A 154 22.13 -4.44 -16.33
CA LEU A 154 23.06 -5.27 -15.55
C LEU A 154 23.41 -6.56 -16.30
N ALA A 155 22.43 -7.19 -16.96
CA ALA A 155 22.67 -8.36 -17.81
C ALA A 155 23.55 -7.99 -19.03
N ALA A 156 23.27 -6.85 -19.67
CA ALA A 156 24.06 -6.34 -20.80
C ALA A 156 25.53 -6.07 -20.40
N LYS A 157 25.74 -5.41 -19.25
CA LYS A 157 27.08 -5.15 -18.70
C LYS A 157 27.85 -6.44 -18.41
N LYS A 158 27.23 -7.41 -17.73
CA LYS A 158 27.85 -8.71 -17.41
C LYS A 158 28.22 -9.51 -18.66
N LEU A 159 27.38 -9.47 -19.69
CA LEU A 159 27.59 -10.19 -20.96
C LEU A 159 28.45 -9.40 -21.96
N GLY A 160 28.82 -8.15 -21.65
CA GLY A 160 29.54 -7.26 -22.56
C GLY A 160 28.79 -7.01 -23.87
N LEU A 161 27.49 -6.74 -23.78
CA LEU A 161 26.59 -6.52 -24.92
C LEU A 161 26.22 -5.04 -25.06
N ALA A 162 26.19 -4.56 -26.30
CA ALA A 162 25.62 -3.29 -26.71
C ALA A 162 24.42 -3.48 -27.64
N LEU A 163 23.69 -2.39 -27.93
CA LEU A 163 22.63 -2.40 -28.93
C LEU A 163 23.16 -2.89 -30.29
N GLY A 164 22.46 -3.84 -30.91
CA GLY A 164 22.84 -4.47 -32.19
C GLY A 164 23.73 -5.71 -32.06
N ASP A 165 24.31 -5.96 -30.88
CA ASP A 165 25.12 -7.16 -30.66
C ASP A 165 24.28 -8.43 -30.69
N LYS A 166 24.95 -9.56 -30.90
CA LYS A 166 24.31 -10.88 -30.89
C LYS A 166 24.61 -11.62 -29.61
N VAL A 167 23.60 -12.25 -29.03
CA VAL A 167 23.70 -13.08 -27.84
C VAL A 167 23.11 -14.45 -28.12
N THR A 168 23.71 -15.51 -27.58
CA THR A 168 23.21 -16.88 -27.78
C THR A 168 22.38 -17.30 -26.58
N PHE A 169 21.11 -17.60 -26.80
CA PHE A 169 20.25 -18.26 -25.83
C PHE A 169 20.45 -19.77 -25.91
N VAL A 170 20.64 -20.40 -24.75
CA VAL A 170 20.79 -21.84 -24.58
C VAL A 170 19.63 -22.33 -23.73
N ALA A 171 18.74 -23.10 -24.34
CA ALA A 171 17.60 -23.72 -23.66
C ALA A 171 18.06 -25.01 -22.95
N PRO A 172 17.47 -25.34 -21.78
CA PRO A 172 17.76 -26.58 -21.05
C PRO A 172 17.21 -27.82 -21.77
N GLU A 173 16.32 -27.68 -22.75
CA GLU A 173 15.85 -28.79 -23.57
C GLU A 173 16.95 -29.35 -24.47
N VAL A 174 17.11 -30.67 -24.40
CA VAL A 174 18.09 -31.43 -25.16
C VAL A 174 17.46 -31.90 -26.46
N ALA A 175 18.10 -31.60 -27.59
CA ALA A 175 17.81 -32.23 -28.86
C ALA A 175 18.63 -33.53 -28.99
N VAL A 176 17.94 -34.65 -29.22
CA VAL A 176 18.58 -35.93 -29.49
C VAL A 176 18.90 -36.00 -30.98
N THR A 177 20.18 -36.19 -31.30
CA THR A 177 20.67 -36.40 -32.67
C THR A 177 21.48 -37.70 -32.73
N PRO A 178 21.66 -38.32 -33.92
CA PRO A 178 22.53 -39.48 -34.05
C PRO A 178 23.98 -39.25 -33.57
N ALA A 179 24.42 -37.99 -33.52
CA ALA A 179 25.74 -37.58 -33.05
C ALA A 179 25.80 -37.28 -31.53
N GLY A 180 24.68 -37.36 -30.80
CA GLY A 180 24.61 -37.11 -29.37
C GLY A 180 23.47 -36.18 -28.93
N MET A 181 23.46 -35.89 -27.63
CA MET A 181 22.52 -35.01 -26.95
C MET A 181 23.09 -33.58 -26.87
N PHE A 182 22.46 -32.62 -27.53
CA PHE A 182 22.91 -31.22 -27.54
C PHE A 182 21.83 -30.27 -27.04
N PRO A 183 22.18 -29.25 -26.24
CA PRO A 183 21.22 -28.22 -25.83
C PRO A 183 20.77 -27.42 -27.06
N ARG A 184 19.51 -26.97 -27.06
CA ARG A 184 19.03 -26.09 -28.13
C ARG A 184 19.60 -24.70 -27.95
N MET A 185 20.28 -24.21 -29.00
CA MET A 185 20.85 -22.87 -29.01
C MET A 185 20.20 -22.02 -30.09
N LYS A 186 19.89 -20.76 -29.76
CA LYS A 186 19.40 -19.78 -30.73
C LYS A 186 20.06 -18.44 -30.49
N ARG A 187 20.55 -17.83 -31.56
CA ARG A 187 21.14 -16.50 -31.53
C ARG A 187 20.06 -15.43 -31.69
N PHE A 188 20.05 -14.48 -30.76
CA PHE A 188 19.21 -13.29 -30.76
C PHE A 188 20.06 -12.03 -31.02
N THR A 189 19.42 -10.99 -31.53
CA THR A 189 20.02 -9.66 -31.70
C THR A 189 19.48 -8.72 -30.62
N VAL A 190 20.36 -8.02 -29.91
CA VAL A 190 19.97 -7.06 -28.87
C VAL A 190 19.34 -5.84 -29.56
N VAL A 191 18.04 -5.64 -29.36
CA VAL A 191 17.27 -4.53 -29.97
C VAL A 191 16.81 -3.50 -28.95
N GLY A 192 17.11 -3.72 -27.67
CA GLY A 192 17.03 -2.66 -26.68
C GLY A 192 17.54 -3.04 -25.31
N ILE A 193 17.91 -2.02 -24.53
CA ILE A 193 18.42 -2.16 -23.17
C ILE A 193 17.58 -1.28 -22.24
N PHE A 194 17.06 -1.88 -21.17
CA PHE A 194 16.25 -1.19 -20.18
C PHE A 194 16.94 -1.15 -18.82
N HIS A 195 16.56 -0.17 -17.99
CA HIS A 195 16.99 -0.07 -16.61
C HIS A 195 15.81 0.33 -15.73
N VAL A 196 15.43 -0.57 -14.83
CA VAL A 196 14.30 -0.42 -13.93
C VAL A 196 14.74 -0.01 -12.53
N GLY A 197 15.99 -0.27 -12.16
CA GLY A 197 16.53 -0.09 -10.81
C GLY A 197 16.38 -1.34 -9.94
N ALA A 198 15.88 -2.45 -10.51
CA ALA A 198 15.63 -3.70 -9.79
C ALA A 198 16.66 -4.73 -10.22
N GLY A 199 17.65 -4.99 -9.37
CA GLY A 199 18.76 -5.90 -9.71
C GLY A 199 18.33 -7.29 -10.21
N GLU A 200 17.21 -7.82 -9.70
CA GLU A 200 16.63 -9.09 -10.17
C GLU A 200 16.02 -9.00 -11.58
N ILE A 201 15.38 -7.88 -11.92
CA ILE A 201 14.79 -7.66 -13.25
C ILE A 201 15.91 -7.28 -14.25
N ASP A 202 16.72 -6.28 -13.91
CA ASP A 202 17.80 -5.76 -14.74
C ASP A 202 18.90 -6.80 -14.99
N GLY A 203 19.05 -7.78 -14.10
CA GLY A 203 20.05 -8.83 -14.19
C GLY A 203 19.59 -10.14 -14.84
N HIS A 204 18.30 -10.48 -14.78
CA HIS A 204 17.82 -11.83 -15.13
C HIS A 204 16.61 -11.87 -16.07
N VAL A 205 15.94 -10.75 -16.34
CA VAL A 205 14.77 -10.73 -17.23
C VAL A 205 15.16 -10.21 -18.61
N ALA A 206 14.66 -10.87 -19.65
CA ALA A 206 14.74 -10.42 -21.02
C ALA A 206 13.37 -10.55 -21.68
N MET A 207 13.14 -9.83 -22.77
CA MET A 207 11.91 -9.94 -23.56
C MET A 207 12.22 -10.21 -25.02
N ALA A 208 11.34 -10.98 -25.66
CA ALA A 208 11.42 -11.34 -27.06
C ALA A 208 10.01 -11.27 -27.68
N HIS A 209 9.90 -11.38 -29.00
CA HIS A 209 8.59 -11.46 -29.64
C HIS A 209 7.95 -12.83 -29.39
N VAL A 210 6.66 -12.88 -29.07
CA VAL A 210 5.91 -14.12 -28.75
C VAL A 210 6.01 -15.17 -29.86
N GLN A 211 5.99 -14.74 -31.13
CA GLN A 211 6.16 -15.64 -32.28
C GLN A 211 7.56 -16.27 -32.38
N ASP A 212 8.61 -15.56 -31.96
CA ASP A 212 9.98 -16.08 -32.00
C ASP A 212 10.17 -17.18 -30.95
N ALA A 213 9.60 -16.97 -29.76
CA ALA A 213 9.53 -17.98 -28.73
C ALA A 213 8.69 -19.18 -29.15
N GLY A 214 7.54 -18.96 -29.78
CA GLY A 214 6.71 -20.03 -30.34
C GLY A 214 7.48 -20.92 -31.32
N ARG A 215 8.30 -20.34 -32.21
CA ARG A 215 9.18 -21.11 -33.11
C ARG A 215 10.23 -21.93 -32.35
N LEU A 216 10.82 -21.37 -31.29
CA LEU A 216 11.84 -22.06 -30.50
C LEU A 216 11.27 -23.23 -29.69
N LEU A 217 10.05 -23.05 -29.18
CA LEU A 217 9.28 -24.04 -28.42
C LEU A 217 8.44 -24.98 -29.30
N ARG A 218 8.47 -24.79 -30.63
CA ARG A 218 7.68 -25.58 -31.61
C ARG A 218 6.16 -25.50 -31.41
N LEU A 219 5.67 -24.35 -30.94
CA LEU A 219 4.25 -24.03 -30.89
C LEU A 219 3.73 -23.75 -32.31
N LYS A 220 2.45 -24.03 -32.56
CA LYS A 220 1.84 -23.66 -33.83
C LYS A 220 1.70 -22.13 -33.94
N PRO A 221 1.61 -21.56 -35.16
CA PRO A 221 1.37 -20.14 -35.32
C PRO A 221 0.12 -19.69 -34.56
N GLY A 222 0.27 -18.69 -33.70
CA GLY A 222 -0.81 -18.17 -32.86
C GLY A 222 -0.92 -18.81 -31.47
N GLU A 223 -0.29 -19.97 -31.23
CA GLU A 223 -0.30 -20.62 -29.93
C GLU A 223 0.60 -19.91 -28.91
N VAL A 224 0.08 -19.73 -27.68
CA VAL A 224 0.80 -19.10 -26.55
C VAL A 224 0.64 -19.92 -25.28
N GLN A 225 1.48 -19.72 -24.27
CA GLN A 225 1.35 -20.48 -23.00
C GLN A 225 0.24 -19.96 -22.09
N GLY A 226 -0.07 -18.67 -22.18
CA GLY A 226 -1.02 -18.05 -21.29
C GLY A 226 -1.36 -16.62 -21.69
N ILE A 227 -2.24 -16.03 -20.88
CA ILE A 227 -2.56 -14.61 -20.92
C ILE A 227 -2.19 -13.95 -19.61
N ARG A 228 -1.62 -12.75 -19.69
CA ARG A 228 -1.38 -11.84 -18.57
C ARG A 228 -2.62 -11.00 -18.36
N LEU A 229 -2.91 -10.70 -17.12
CA LEU A 229 -4.01 -9.85 -16.68
C LEU A 229 -3.46 -8.60 -15.99
N LYS A 230 -4.01 -7.45 -16.36
CA LYS A 230 -3.93 -6.23 -15.56
C LYS A 230 -5.25 -6.02 -14.86
N LEU A 231 -5.19 -5.89 -13.54
CA LEU A 231 -6.35 -5.76 -12.69
C LEU A 231 -6.49 -4.34 -12.13
N ARG A 232 -7.72 -3.96 -11.79
CA ARG A 232 -8.03 -2.67 -11.17
C ARG A 232 -7.38 -2.52 -9.79
N ASP A 233 -7.38 -3.59 -9.01
CA ASP A 233 -6.60 -3.70 -7.79
C ASP A 233 -5.65 -4.89 -7.91
N LEU A 234 -4.38 -4.63 -7.65
CA LEU A 234 -3.33 -5.64 -7.67
C LEU A 234 -3.46 -6.60 -6.48
N PHE A 235 -3.89 -6.12 -5.31
CA PHE A 235 -4.01 -6.96 -4.12
C PHE A 235 -5.18 -7.94 -4.20
N GLU A 236 -6.15 -7.68 -5.07
CA GLU A 236 -7.25 -8.60 -5.40
C GLU A 236 -6.85 -9.69 -6.39
N ALA A 237 -5.63 -9.66 -6.94
CA ALA A 237 -5.16 -10.60 -7.94
C ALA A 237 -5.32 -12.08 -7.56
N PRO A 238 -4.97 -12.53 -6.34
CA PRO A 238 -5.13 -13.93 -5.97
C PRO A 238 -6.59 -14.40 -6.03
N ARG A 239 -7.53 -13.55 -5.57
CA ARG A 239 -8.97 -13.87 -5.58
C ARG A 239 -9.53 -13.84 -7.00
N VAL A 240 -9.29 -12.76 -7.74
CA VAL A 240 -9.83 -12.56 -9.09
C VAL A 240 -9.27 -13.59 -10.06
N ALA A 241 -7.97 -13.89 -10.00
CA ALA A 241 -7.36 -14.88 -10.89
C ALA A 241 -7.91 -16.29 -10.62
N TRP A 242 -8.12 -16.64 -9.35
CA TRP A 242 -8.76 -17.91 -8.97
C TRP A 242 -10.22 -17.99 -9.45
N GLU A 243 -11.02 -16.93 -9.26
CA GLU A 243 -12.39 -16.87 -9.77
C GLU A 243 -12.44 -17.03 -11.30
N LEU A 244 -11.53 -16.38 -12.02
CA LEU A 244 -11.44 -16.49 -13.47
C LEU A 244 -11.03 -17.91 -13.91
N SER A 245 -10.04 -18.53 -13.27
CA SER A 245 -9.65 -19.91 -13.61
C SER A 245 -10.77 -20.92 -13.33
N GLN A 246 -11.60 -20.67 -12.31
CA GLN A 246 -12.80 -21.47 -12.01
C GLN A 246 -13.91 -21.27 -13.06
N SER A 247 -14.06 -20.07 -13.62
CA SER A 247 -15.02 -19.80 -14.69
C SER A 247 -14.62 -20.45 -16.03
N LEU A 248 -13.32 -20.68 -16.24
CA LEU A 248 -12.74 -21.27 -17.45
C LEU A 248 -12.41 -22.77 -17.32
N ARG A 249 -13.11 -23.48 -16.41
CA ARG A 249 -12.85 -24.89 -16.03
C ARG A 249 -12.75 -25.86 -17.21
N GLU A 250 -13.45 -25.59 -18.33
CA GLU A 250 -13.47 -26.47 -19.51
C GLU A 250 -12.09 -26.59 -20.19
N GLU A 251 -11.19 -25.65 -19.96
CA GLU A 251 -9.90 -25.54 -20.65
C GLU A 251 -8.69 -25.82 -19.75
N ASN A 252 -8.94 -26.34 -18.54
CA ASN A 252 -7.93 -26.77 -17.56
C ASN A 252 -6.89 -25.67 -17.23
N PHE A 253 -7.38 -24.43 -17.14
CA PHE A 253 -6.56 -23.28 -16.75
C PHE A 253 -6.21 -23.34 -15.27
N TYR A 254 -5.00 -22.88 -14.96
CA TYR A 254 -4.59 -22.53 -13.62
C TYR A 254 -4.15 -21.07 -13.58
N ALA A 255 -4.47 -20.42 -12.47
CA ALA A 255 -4.04 -19.07 -12.20
C ALA A 255 -2.68 -19.06 -11.52
N ARG A 256 -1.83 -18.12 -11.90
CA ARG A 256 -0.75 -17.61 -11.03
C ARG A 256 -0.93 -16.12 -10.85
N ASP A 257 -0.41 -15.62 -9.75
CA ASP A 257 -0.44 -14.21 -9.44
C ASP A 257 0.89 -13.75 -8.85
N TRP A 258 1.06 -12.43 -8.77
CA TRP A 258 2.29 -11.84 -8.28
C TRP A 258 2.63 -12.23 -6.83
N THR A 259 1.65 -12.60 -5.99
CA THR A 259 1.90 -13.06 -4.62
C THR A 259 2.48 -14.47 -4.60
N ALA A 260 2.19 -15.29 -5.61
CA ALA A 260 2.83 -16.59 -5.77
C ALA A 260 4.27 -16.46 -6.28
N THR A 261 4.53 -15.55 -7.23
CA THR A 261 5.87 -15.34 -7.79
C THR A 261 6.79 -14.51 -6.90
N HIS A 262 6.22 -13.61 -6.08
CA HIS A 262 6.94 -12.72 -5.16
C HIS A 262 6.42 -12.83 -3.73
N GLY A 263 6.19 -14.06 -3.24
CA GLY A 263 5.60 -14.32 -1.93
C GLY A 263 6.33 -13.69 -0.74
N ASN A 264 7.66 -13.57 -0.79
CA ASN A 264 8.43 -12.88 0.25
C ASN A 264 8.07 -11.40 0.36
N LEU A 265 7.87 -10.73 -0.78
CA LEU A 265 7.46 -9.33 -0.81
C LEU A 265 6.03 -9.18 -0.29
N TYR A 266 5.11 -10.04 -0.74
CA TYR A 266 3.73 -10.04 -0.26
C TYR A 266 3.64 -10.28 1.26
N GLN A 267 4.39 -11.24 1.79
CA GLN A 267 4.48 -11.52 3.22
C GLN A 267 5.02 -10.31 3.99
N ALA A 268 6.06 -9.66 3.48
CA ALA A 268 6.63 -8.46 4.09
C ALA A 268 5.61 -7.32 4.17
N ILE A 269 4.91 -7.00 3.07
CA ILE A 269 3.86 -5.98 3.02
C ILE A 269 2.74 -6.32 4.01
N ARG A 270 2.31 -7.59 4.04
CA ARG A 270 1.21 -8.02 4.93
C ARG A 270 1.61 -7.93 6.40
N MET A 271 2.84 -8.31 6.73
CA MET A 271 3.38 -8.22 8.08
C MET A 271 3.50 -6.76 8.52
N GLU A 272 3.97 -5.88 7.63
CA GLU A 272 4.05 -4.44 7.87
C GLU A 272 2.68 -3.82 8.13
N LYS A 273 1.69 -4.10 7.26
CA LYS A 273 0.30 -3.64 7.46
C LYS A 273 -0.29 -4.13 8.79
N ALA A 274 -0.04 -5.38 9.17
CA ALA A 274 -0.50 -5.93 10.44
C ALA A 274 0.15 -5.23 11.65
N MET A 275 1.46 -4.96 11.58
CA MET A 275 2.20 -4.28 12.63
C MET A 275 1.72 -2.84 12.80
N ILE A 276 1.44 -2.14 11.71
CA ILE A 276 0.87 -0.79 11.74
C ILE A 276 -0.55 -0.81 12.29
N GLY A 277 -1.38 -1.78 11.89
CA GLY A 277 -2.71 -1.97 12.49
C GLY A 277 -2.66 -2.14 14.01
N LEU A 278 -1.69 -2.92 14.50
CA LEU A 278 -1.43 -3.07 15.94
C LEU A 278 -1.00 -1.75 16.59
N LEU A 279 -0.08 -0.99 15.97
CA LEU A 279 0.35 0.31 16.48
C LEU A 279 -0.81 1.32 16.52
N LEU A 280 -1.64 1.37 15.47
CA LEU A 280 -2.83 2.21 15.41
C LEU A 280 -3.80 1.86 16.54
N LEU A 281 -4.06 0.56 16.76
CA LEU A 281 -4.89 0.09 17.87
C LEU A 281 -4.35 0.55 19.22
N LEU A 282 -3.03 0.47 19.44
CA LEU A 282 -2.38 0.92 20.68
C LEU A 282 -2.47 2.43 20.86
N ILE A 283 -2.23 3.23 19.81
CA ILE A 283 -2.36 4.70 19.85
C ILE A 283 -3.78 5.09 20.24
N VAL A 284 -4.78 4.46 19.61
CA VAL A 284 -6.20 4.68 19.89
C VAL A 284 -6.55 4.29 21.34
N ALA A 285 -6.05 3.15 21.82
CA ALA A 285 -6.29 2.69 23.19
C ALA A 285 -5.68 3.65 24.22
N VAL A 286 -4.45 4.12 24.01
CA VAL A 286 -3.76 5.08 24.87
C VAL A 286 -4.52 6.42 24.89
N ALA A 287 -4.97 6.90 23.73
CA ALA A 287 -5.75 8.14 23.63
C ALA A 287 -7.11 8.04 24.36
N ALA A 288 -7.83 6.92 24.20
CA ALA A 288 -9.09 6.68 24.92
C ALA A 288 -8.87 6.62 26.43
N PHE A 289 -7.84 5.90 26.88
CA PHE A 289 -7.51 5.79 28.30
C PHE A 289 -7.15 7.15 28.91
N ASN A 290 -6.44 8.00 28.17
CA ASN A 290 -6.15 9.36 28.58
C ASN A 290 -7.43 10.18 28.80
N ILE A 291 -8.38 10.13 27.86
CA ILE A 291 -9.67 10.84 27.98
C ILE A 291 -10.45 10.36 29.20
N VAL A 292 -10.55 9.04 29.41
CA VAL A 292 -11.26 8.47 30.57
C VAL A 292 -10.61 8.94 31.88
N SER A 293 -9.29 8.81 31.99
CA SER A 293 -8.53 9.16 33.20
C SER A 293 -8.68 10.63 33.56
N THR A 294 -8.56 11.50 32.55
CA THR A 294 -8.76 12.94 32.70
C THR A 294 -10.17 13.29 33.15
N LEU A 295 -11.21 12.74 32.51
CA LEU A 295 -12.59 13.06 32.88
C LEU A 295 -12.94 12.56 34.27
N VAL A 296 -12.44 11.39 34.68
CA VAL A 296 -12.60 10.93 36.07
C VAL A 296 -11.97 11.92 37.04
N MET A 297 -10.75 12.40 36.75
CA MET A 297 -10.06 13.39 37.58
C MET A 297 -10.83 14.72 37.68
N VAL A 298 -11.39 15.20 36.56
CA VAL A 298 -12.23 16.41 36.55
C VAL A 298 -13.49 16.20 37.39
N VAL A 299 -14.14 15.04 37.29
CA VAL A 299 -15.34 14.73 38.08
C VAL A 299 -15.04 14.72 39.58
N THR A 300 -13.90 14.16 39.99
CA THR A 300 -13.50 14.15 41.40
C THR A 300 -13.14 15.55 41.91
N ASP A 301 -12.45 16.38 41.11
CA ASP A 301 -12.14 17.77 41.48
C ASP A 301 -13.42 18.63 41.58
N LYS A 302 -14.43 18.31 40.79
CA LYS A 302 -15.72 19.02 40.73
C LYS A 302 -16.79 18.43 41.64
N GLN A 303 -16.43 17.56 42.59
CA GLN A 303 -17.39 16.84 43.44
C GLN A 303 -18.24 17.79 44.32
N SER A 304 -17.65 18.82 44.94
CA SER A 304 -18.39 19.85 45.69
C SER A 304 -19.33 20.65 44.79
N ASP A 305 -18.87 21.07 43.61
CA ASP A 305 -19.67 21.82 42.63
C ASP A 305 -20.89 20.98 42.16
N ILE A 306 -20.71 19.67 41.94
CA ILE A 306 -21.80 18.74 41.61
C ILE A 306 -22.80 18.65 42.76
N ALA A 307 -22.34 18.56 44.01
CA ALA A 307 -23.20 18.46 45.18
C ALA A 307 -24.09 19.71 45.34
N ILE A 308 -23.51 20.91 45.19
CA ILE A 308 -24.24 22.19 45.22
C ILE A 308 -25.30 22.24 44.12
N LEU A 309 -24.95 21.86 42.88
CA LEU A 309 -25.93 21.83 41.80
C LEU A 309 -27.07 20.84 42.09
N ARG A 310 -26.77 19.68 42.68
CA ARG A 310 -27.77 18.69 43.06
C ARG A 310 -28.68 19.16 44.21
N THR A 311 -28.16 19.89 45.20
CA THR A 311 -28.99 20.47 46.27
C THR A 311 -29.88 21.60 45.76
N LEU A 312 -29.43 22.34 44.74
CA LEU A 312 -30.23 23.33 44.02
C LEU A 312 -31.27 22.71 43.05
N GLY A 313 -31.36 21.38 42.96
CA GLY A 313 -32.38 20.68 42.17
C GLY A 313 -31.92 20.12 40.82
N ALA A 314 -30.61 20.13 40.51
CA ALA A 314 -30.11 19.50 39.29
C ALA A 314 -30.28 17.98 39.34
N THR A 315 -30.91 17.43 38.31
CA THR A 315 -31.12 15.99 38.17
C THR A 315 -29.81 15.26 37.81
N PRO A 316 -29.65 13.97 38.17
CA PRO A 316 -28.50 13.16 37.75
C PRO A 316 -28.25 13.17 36.25
N ARG A 317 -29.33 13.22 35.44
CA ARG A 317 -29.25 13.30 33.98
C ARG A 317 -28.66 14.64 33.50
N GLN A 318 -28.99 15.75 34.16
CA GLN A 318 -28.39 17.06 33.84
C GLN A 318 -26.90 17.12 34.18
N ILE A 319 -26.48 16.51 35.30
CA ILE A 319 -25.06 16.37 35.65
C ILE A 319 -24.33 15.52 34.60
N MET A 320 -24.88 14.35 34.27
CA MET A 320 -24.31 13.48 33.23
C MET A 320 -24.15 14.21 31.89
N LEU A 321 -25.18 14.92 31.42
CA LEU A 321 -25.13 15.68 30.17
C LEU A 321 -24.08 16.80 30.21
N THR A 322 -23.84 17.42 31.38
CA THR A 322 -22.83 18.48 31.52
C THR A 322 -21.42 17.95 31.23
N PHE A 323 -21.08 16.79 31.82
CA PHE A 323 -19.78 16.15 31.59
C PHE A 323 -19.66 15.51 30.21
N MET A 324 -20.75 14.99 29.64
CA MET A 324 -20.78 14.53 28.25
C MET A 324 -20.51 15.68 27.27
N VAL A 325 -21.10 16.87 27.49
CA VAL A 325 -20.82 18.05 26.67
C VAL A 325 -19.35 18.45 26.80
N GLN A 326 -18.82 18.56 28.02
CA GLN A 326 -17.42 18.91 28.25
C GLN A 326 -16.47 17.94 27.51
N GLY A 327 -16.74 16.65 27.66
CA GLY A 327 -16.03 15.58 26.98
C GLY A 327 -16.07 15.67 25.47
N THR A 328 -17.25 15.93 24.92
CA THR A 328 -17.46 16.09 23.47
C THR A 328 -16.74 17.33 22.95
N VAL A 329 -16.71 18.44 23.70
CA VAL A 329 -15.95 19.65 23.31
C VAL A 329 -14.45 19.35 23.26
N ILE A 330 -13.91 18.64 24.26
CA ILE A 330 -12.50 18.19 24.24
C ILE A 330 -12.24 17.30 23.03
N GLY A 331 -13.15 16.35 22.76
CA GLY A 331 -13.14 15.48 21.59
C GLY A 331 -13.07 16.28 20.28
N VAL A 332 -14.02 17.18 20.07
CA VAL A 332 -14.12 17.99 18.85
C VAL A 332 -12.90 18.89 18.67
N VAL A 333 -12.46 19.59 19.71
CA VAL A 333 -11.29 20.49 19.59
C VAL A 333 -10.01 19.67 19.34
N GLY A 334 -9.80 18.59 20.09
CA GLY A 334 -8.64 17.71 19.90
C GLY A 334 -8.62 17.10 18.50
N THR A 335 -9.75 16.56 18.02
CA THR A 335 -9.86 16.00 16.68
C THR A 335 -9.68 17.05 15.58
N LEU A 336 -10.24 18.25 15.71
CA LEU A 336 -10.06 19.31 14.72
C LEU A 336 -8.60 19.77 14.64
N VAL A 337 -7.98 20.04 15.79
CA VAL A 337 -6.58 20.46 15.86
C VAL A 337 -5.66 19.35 15.35
N GLY A 338 -5.86 18.12 15.82
CA GLY A 338 -5.11 16.94 15.37
C GLY A 338 -5.31 16.64 13.89
N GLY A 339 -6.53 16.83 13.37
CA GLY A 339 -6.87 16.65 11.96
C GLY A 339 -6.13 17.65 11.07
N VAL A 340 -6.22 18.94 11.40
CA VAL A 340 -5.53 20.00 10.65
C VAL A 340 -4.01 19.81 10.72
N LEU A 341 -3.45 19.62 11.91
CA LEU A 341 -2.01 19.41 12.07
C LEU A 341 -1.55 18.10 11.42
N GLY A 342 -2.35 17.04 11.48
CA GLY A 342 -2.09 15.75 10.84
C GLY A 342 -2.03 15.86 9.32
N VAL A 343 -2.99 16.54 8.70
CA VAL A 343 -2.98 16.78 7.26
C VAL A 343 -1.79 17.65 6.86
N LEU A 344 -1.52 18.75 7.59
CA LEU A 344 -0.37 19.60 7.32
C LEU A 344 0.96 18.83 7.46
N ALA A 345 1.10 18.02 8.51
CA ALA A 345 2.28 17.19 8.72
C ALA A 345 2.42 16.14 7.61
N ALA A 346 1.34 15.46 7.23
CA ALA A 346 1.36 14.44 6.18
C ALA A 346 1.74 15.01 4.80
N LEU A 347 1.29 16.23 4.47
CA LEU A 347 1.67 16.91 3.23
C LEU A 347 3.14 17.36 3.20
N ASN A 348 3.75 17.58 4.37
CA ASN A 348 5.13 18.08 4.50
C ASN A 348 6.12 17.03 5.01
N VAL A 349 5.69 15.79 5.25
CA VAL A 349 6.53 14.76 5.89
C VAL A 349 7.81 14.48 5.11
N SER A 350 7.72 14.42 3.77
CA SER A 350 8.88 14.20 2.91
C SER A 350 9.90 15.33 3.03
N ALA A 351 9.44 16.59 3.11
CA ALA A 351 10.31 17.75 3.29
C ALA A 351 10.92 17.80 4.69
N ALA A 352 10.15 17.45 5.71
CA ALA A 352 10.61 17.39 7.10
C ALA A 352 11.72 16.35 7.28
N ILE A 353 11.59 15.17 6.64
CA ILE A 353 12.62 14.13 6.68
C ILE A 353 13.87 14.56 5.92
N LYS A 354 13.75 15.12 4.72
CA LYS A 354 14.91 15.63 3.97
C LYS A 354 15.68 16.71 4.75
N TRP A 355 14.96 17.60 5.43
CA TRP A 355 15.59 18.58 6.32
C TRP A 355 16.33 17.90 7.48
N LEU A 356 15.72 16.89 8.10
CA LEU A 356 16.33 16.13 9.19
C LEU A 356 17.58 15.36 8.74
N GLU A 357 17.56 14.75 7.56
CA GLU A 357 18.72 14.09 6.95
C GLU A 357 19.88 15.07 6.74
N GLY A 358 19.59 16.28 6.27
CA GLY A 358 20.59 17.34 6.09
C GLY A 358 21.23 17.79 7.40
N VAL A 359 20.48 17.79 8.51
CA VAL A 359 20.98 18.14 9.84
C VAL A 359 21.79 16.99 10.46
N LEU A 360 21.34 15.75 10.29
CA LEU A 360 21.99 14.56 10.87
C LEU A 360 23.15 14.03 10.05
N GLY A 361 23.29 14.44 8.78
CA GLY A 361 24.32 13.94 7.87
C GLY A 361 24.18 12.46 7.52
N MET A 362 23.00 11.87 7.74
CA MET A 362 22.68 10.47 7.46
C MET A 362 21.51 10.40 6.49
N GLN A 363 21.64 9.59 5.43
CA GLN A 363 20.53 9.28 4.52
C GLN A 363 19.74 8.10 5.09
N PHE A 364 18.43 8.26 5.28
CA PHE A 364 17.56 7.19 5.78
C PHE A 364 17.11 6.25 4.66
N LEU A 365 17.02 6.74 3.42
CA LEU A 365 16.59 5.96 2.26
C LEU A 365 17.68 5.93 1.18
N ASN A 366 18.14 4.73 0.82
CA ASN A 366 19.05 4.52 -0.30
C ASN A 366 18.25 4.12 -1.55
N ALA A 367 18.30 4.96 -2.59
CA ALA A 367 17.61 4.77 -3.85
C ALA A 367 18.01 3.47 -4.60
N GLU A 368 19.23 2.96 -4.39
CA GLU A 368 19.71 1.71 -4.99
C GLU A 368 19.00 0.46 -4.45
N VAL A 369 18.45 0.54 -3.23
CA VAL A 369 17.78 -0.59 -2.55
C VAL A 369 16.26 -0.42 -2.56
N TYR A 370 15.77 0.82 -2.36
CA TYR A 370 14.34 1.10 -2.15
C TYR A 370 13.65 1.82 -3.32
N PHE A 371 14.34 2.03 -4.45
CA PHE A 371 13.78 2.64 -5.68
C PHE A 371 13.28 4.09 -5.55
N ILE A 372 13.36 4.66 -4.35
CA ILE A 372 12.82 5.97 -3.96
C ILE A 372 13.80 6.60 -2.96
N ASP A 373 14.11 7.88 -3.16
CA ASP A 373 15.01 8.71 -2.33
C ASP A 373 14.22 9.69 -1.43
N TYR A 374 12.92 9.46 -1.25
CA TYR A 374 12.03 10.26 -0.42
C TYR A 374 11.02 9.36 0.30
N LEU A 375 10.51 9.84 1.44
CA LEU A 375 9.39 9.18 2.10
C LEU A 375 8.08 9.55 1.39
N PRO A 376 7.39 8.61 0.71
CA PRO A 376 6.14 8.92 0.03
C PRO A 376 5.02 9.17 1.04
N SER A 377 4.11 10.08 0.72
CA SER A 377 2.93 10.38 1.54
C SER A 377 1.78 10.81 0.65
N GLN A 378 0.64 10.13 0.79
CA GLN A 378 -0.57 10.43 0.06
C GLN A 378 -1.75 10.54 1.03
N VAL A 379 -2.18 11.78 1.26
CA VAL A 379 -3.36 12.05 2.08
C VAL A 379 -4.61 11.63 1.31
N GLN A 380 -5.36 10.68 1.87
CA GLN A 380 -6.68 10.31 1.38
C GLN A 380 -7.75 10.94 2.27
N VAL A 381 -8.70 11.64 1.65
CA VAL A 381 -9.77 12.34 2.38
C VAL A 381 -10.62 11.34 3.17
N GLU A 382 -10.87 10.16 2.61
CA GLU A 382 -11.65 9.11 3.25
C GLU A 382 -11.02 8.65 4.57
N ASP A 383 -9.71 8.41 4.60
CA ASP A 383 -8.97 8.05 5.81
C ASP A 383 -9.03 9.17 6.85
N VAL A 384 -8.85 10.43 6.44
CA VAL A 384 -8.92 11.58 7.36
C VAL A 384 -10.31 11.68 7.98
N VAL A 385 -11.36 11.53 7.20
CA VAL A 385 -12.75 11.55 7.68
C VAL A 385 -13.01 10.38 8.61
N LEU A 386 -12.54 9.17 8.27
CA LEU A 386 -12.72 7.97 9.08
C LEU A 386 -11.99 8.08 10.43
N VAL A 387 -10.75 8.56 10.44
CA VAL A 387 -9.99 8.81 11.67
C VAL A 387 -10.68 9.86 12.54
N CYS A 388 -11.11 10.99 11.94
CA CYS A 388 -11.82 12.02 12.67
C CYS A 388 -13.14 11.51 13.27
N ALA A 389 -13.94 10.78 12.47
CA ALA A 389 -15.19 10.19 12.92
C ALA A 389 -14.97 9.17 14.05
N ALA A 390 -13.98 8.29 13.91
CA ALA A 390 -13.63 7.31 14.93
C ALA A 390 -13.16 7.98 16.23
N ALA A 391 -12.32 9.02 16.15
CA ALA A 391 -11.87 9.77 17.31
C ALA A 391 -13.03 10.49 18.03
N LEU A 392 -13.96 11.08 17.28
CA LEU A 392 -15.16 11.70 17.84
C LEU A 392 -16.07 10.68 18.53
N LEU A 393 -16.35 9.54 17.89
CA LEU A 393 -17.15 8.47 18.47
C LEU A 393 -16.49 7.91 19.73
N LEU A 394 -15.20 7.61 19.67
CA LEU A 394 -14.45 7.06 20.79
C LEU A 394 -14.39 8.05 21.96
N SER A 395 -14.14 9.34 21.69
CA SER A 395 -14.16 10.36 22.73
C SER A 395 -15.56 10.47 23.36
N PHE A 396 -16.63 10.44 22.56
CA PHE A 396 -18.00 10.43 23.07
C PHE A 396 -18.26 9.22 23.98
N PHE A 397 -17.91 7.99 23.55
CA PHE A 397 -18.10 6.79 24.36
C PHE A 397 -17.23 6.77 25.63
N ALA A 398 -15.98 7.24 25.54
CA ALA A 398 -15.08 7.36 26.67
C ALA A 398 -15.65 8.28 27.77
N THR A 399 -16.47 9.26 27.40
CA THR A 399 -17.09 10.20 28.36
C THR A 399 -18.27 9.60 29.12
N LEU A 400 -18.84 8.49 28.64
CA LEU A 400 -20.07 7.93 29.21
C LEU A 400 -19.83 7.33 30.60
N TYR A 401 -18.70 6.67 30.83
CA TYR A 401 -18.36 6.10 32.13
C TYR A 401 -18.13 7.19 33.20
N PRO A 402 -17.26 8.20 32.99
CA PRO A 402 -17.06 9.29 33.95
C PRO A 402 -18.33 10.10 34.21
N ALA A 403 -19.12 10.39 33.16
CA ALA A 403 -20.37 11.15 33.30
C ALA A 403 -21.41 10.39 34.15
N ARG A 404 -21.52 9.07 33.99
CA ARG A 404 -22.38 8.23 34.85
C ARG A 404 -21.87 8.21 36.29
N ARG A 405 -20.55 8.19 36.50
CA ARG A 405 -19.96 8.27 37.84
C ARG A 405 -20.30 9.60 38.52
N ALA A 406 -20.16 10.72 37.81
CA ALA A 406 -20.52 12.06 38.31
C ALA A 406 -21.99 12.18 38.73
N ALA A 407 -22.90 11.57 37.98
CA ALA A 407 -24.32 11.58 38.26
C ALA A 407 -24.71 10.80 39.54
N ARG A 408 -23.86 9.86 39.96
CA ARG A 408 -24.10 9.02 41.16
C ARG A 408 -23.51 9.60 42.44
N THR A 409 -22.78 10.71 42.39
CA THR A 409 -22.21 11.40 43.56
C THR A 409 -23.31 11.83 44.53
N GLN A 410 -23.26 11.37 45.79
CA GLN A 410 -24.22 11.75 46.83
C GLN A 410 -23.90 13.14 47.39
N PRO A 411 -24.86 14.09 47.41
CA PRO A 411 -24.59 15.44 47.90
C PRO A 411 -24.18 15.49 49.38
N ALA A 412 -24.77 14.63 50.20
CA ALA A 412 -24.51 14.58 51.64
C ALA A 412 -23.08 14.09 51.97
N GLU A 413 -22.54 13.13 51.21
CA GLU A 413 -21.17 12.65 51.39
C GLU A 413 -20.15 13.67 50.87
N ALA A 414 -20.44 14.30 49.73
CA ALA A 414 -19.54 15.27 49.11
C ALA A 414 -19.36 16.55 49.95
N LEU A 415 -20.39 16.98 50.68
CA LEU A 415 -20.35 18.17 51.53
C LEU A 415 -19.90 17.89 52.98
N ARG A 416 -19.65 16.63 53.35
CA ARG A 416 -19.23 16.24 54.71
C ARG A 416 -17.72 16.40 54.95
N TYR A 417 -16.95 16.53 53.89
CA TYR A 417 -15.47 16.59 53.90
C TYR A 417 -14.92 17.97 53.53
N GLU A 418 -15.79 18.99 53.42
CA GLU A 418 -15.46 20.41 53.60
C GLU A 418 -15.84 20.81 55.04
#